data_AF-A0A6H9RSW2-F1
#
_entry.id   AF-A0A6H9RSW2-F1
#
_cell.length_a   1.000
_cell.length_b   1.000
_cell.length_c   1.000
_cell.angle_alpha   90.00
_cell.angle_beta   90.00
_cell.angle_gamma   90.00
#
_symmetry.space_group_name_H-M   'P 1'
#
loop_
_entity.id
_entity.type
_entity.pdbx_description
1 polymer ?
#
loop_
_entity_poly.entity_id
_entity_poly.type
_entity_poly.pdbx_seq_one_letter_code
_entity_poly.pdbx_strand_id
1 'polypeptide(L)'
;ERGLLCALALSREQFVTPGHALVLRLVRLSAEATAPHVEPALLAQKPLLDRHGNAPVYVAQNLLEQLAARFEFSASDDEFQAYRKCLRPRSLDENAPRPLVGRAIELLQFKAVIEATQECQDGHVVYVRGMAGIGKTRLVSEFLEM
;
A
#
# COMPACT_ATOMS: atom_id res chain seq x y z
N GLU A 1 5.10 -4.29 -2.71
CA GLU A 1 4.04 -3.51 -2.04
C GLU A 1 4.54 -2.24 -1.34
N ARG A 2 5.33 -2.34 -0.26
CA ARG A 2 5.80 -1.17 0.54
C ARG A 2 6.45 -0.07 -0.30
N GLY A 3 7.28 -0.43 -1.29
CA GLY A 3 7.89 0.55 -2.19
C GLY A 3 6.89 1.39 -2.98
N LEU A 4 5.75 0.81 -3.42
CA LEU A 4 4.72 1.55 -4.14
C LEU A 4 3.93 2.49 -3.21
N LEU A 5 3.68 2.08 -1.97
CA LEU A 5 3.08 2.95 -0.95
C LEU A 5 3.99 4.14 -0.64
N CYS A 6 5.31 3.92 -0.50
CA CYS A 6 6.27 5.00 -0.32
C CYS A 6 6.28 5.94 -1.54
N ALA A 7 6.27 5.42 -2.77
CA ALA A 7 6.23 6.24 -3.98
C ALA A 7 4.96 7.12 -4.04
N LEU A 8 3.80 6.58 -3.65
CA LEU A 8 2.54 7.33 -3.57
C LEU A 8 2.53 8.36 -2.42
N ALA A 9 3.23 8.11 -1.32
CA ALA A 9 3.40 9.11 -0.26
C ALA A 9 4.33 10.24 -0.73
N LEU A 10 5.46 9.90 -1.36
CA LEU A 10 6.40 10.87 -1.92
C LEU A 10 5.77 11.74 -3.01
N SER A 11 4.85 11.19 -3.81
CA SER A 11 4.16 11.99 -4.83
C SER A 11 3.21 13.03 -4.25
N ARG A 12 2.70 12.84 -3.03
CA ARG A 12 1.79 13.77 -2.33
C ARG A 12 2.54 14.93 -1.67
N GLU A 13 3.76 14.68 -1.20
CA GLU A 13 4.49 15.58 -0.30
C GLU A 13 5.39 16.61 -1.03
N GLN A 14 5.09 16.97 -2.28
CA GLN A 14 5.86 17.94 -3.09
C GLN A 14 7.38 17.69 -3.21
N PHE A 15 7.88 16.53 -2.76
CA PHE A 15 9.31 16.16 -2.87
C PHE A 15 9.76 15.90 -4.30
N VAL A 16 8.81 15.72 -5.22
CA VAL A 16 9.07 15.50 -6.64
C VAL A 16 8.92 16.82 -7.36
N THR A 17 9.94 17.18 -8.15
CA THR A 17 9.91 18.37 -9.00
C THR A 17 8.66 18.37 -9.88
N PRO A 18 7.91 19.47 -9.96
CA PRO A 18 6.72 19.53 -10.79
C PRO A 18 7.05 19.13 -12.23
N GLY A 19 6.19 18.29 -12.82
CA GLY A 19 6.40 17.75 -14.16
C GLY A 19 7.32 16.53 -14.25
N HIS A 20 7.77 15.95 -13.13
CA HIS A 20 8.49 14.68 -13.11
C HIS A 20 7.62 13.53 -12.64
N ALA A 21 7.87 12.33 -13.18
CA ALA A 21 7.17 11.11 -12.80
C ALA A 21 8.06 10.19 -11.94
N LEU A 22 7.44 9.44 -11.03
CA LEU A 22 8.10 8.37 -10.28
C LEU A 22 7.94 7.05 -11.04
N VAL A 23 9.02 6.28 -11.19
CA VAL A 23 9.00 5.00 -11.90
C VAL A 23 9.43 3.88 -10.95
N LEU A 24 8.66 2.81 -10.89
CA LEU A 24 8.88 1.68 -10.00
C LEU A 24 9.05 0.39 -10.80
N ARG A 25 10.17 -0.29 -10.60
CA ARG A 25 10.50 -1.56 -11.25
C ARG A 25 11.13 -2.52 -10.26
N LEU A 26 11.01 -3.81 -10.53
CA LEU A 26 11.76 -4.83 -9.82
C LEU A 26 13.19 -4.91 -10.39
N VAL A 27 14.19 -4.64 -9.58
CA VAL A 27 15.60 -4.81 -9.94
C VAL A 27 16.14 -6.02 -9.18
N ARG A 28 16.70 -6.99 -9.91
CA ARG A 28 17.52 -8.03 -9.28
C ARG A 28 18.89 -7.44 -9.04
N LEU A 29 19.40 -7.54 -7.81
CA LEU A 29 20.76 -7.16 -7.46
C LEU A 29 21.73 -8.20 -8.04
N SER A 30 21.93 -8.18 -9.36
CA SER A 30 22.96 -8.96 -10.05
C SER A 30 23.97 -7.98 -10.64
N ALA A 31 25.25 -8.35 -10.60
CA ALA A 31 26.38 -7.52 -11.04
C ALA A 31 26.36 -7.14 -12.54
N GLU A 32 25.41 -7.67 -13.32
CA GLU A 32 25.26 -7.45 -14.76
C GLU A 32 24.02 -6.61 -15.15
N ALA A 33 23.46 -5.81 -14.23
CA ALA A 33 22.32 -4.94 -14.55
C ALA A 33 22.73 -3.66 -15.33
N THR A 34 23.49 -3.83 -16.41
CA THR A 34 24.01 -2.75 -17.27
C THR A 34 23.25 -2.69 -18.58
N ALA A 35 21.93 -2.55 -18.51
CA ALA A 35 21.15 -2.07 -19.65
C ALA A 35 20.60 -0.68 -19.29
N PRO A 36 21.15 0.41 -19.86
CA PRO A 36 20.55 1.73 -19.76
C PRO A 36 19.25 1.68 -20.57
N HIS A 37 18.15 1.32 -19.91
CA HIS A 37 16.83 1.44 -20.51
C HIS A 37 16.52 2.94 -20.59
N VAL A 38 16.46 3.45 -21.81
CA VAL A 38 16.19 4.86 -22.13
C VAL A 38 14.74 5.24 -21.78
N GLU A 39 13.83 4.26 -21.79
CA GLU A 39 12.39 4.43 -21.52
C GLU A 39 12.05 5.01 -20.14
N PRO A 40 12.58 4.53 -18.99
CA PRO A 40 12.27 5.10 -17.67
C PRO A 40 12.74 6.55 -17.52
N ALA A 41 13.85 6.93 -18.16
CA ALA A 41 14.35 8.30 -18.11
C ALA A 41 13.46 9.24 -18.93
N LEU A 42 13.02 8.81 -20.11
CA LEU A 42 12.06 9.55 -20.94
C LEU A 42 10.70 9.71 -20.26
N LEU A 43 10.23 8.68 -19.54
CA LEU A 43 9.00 8.74 -18.72
C LEU A 43 9.12 9.72 -17.55
N ALA A 44 10.24 9.69 -16.82
CA ALA A 44 10.47 10.59 -15.70
C ALA A 44 10.60 12.06 -16.11
N GLN A 45 11.06 12.32 -17.35
CA GLN A 45 11.32 13.65 -17.89
C GLN A 45 10.18 14.20 -18.76
N LYS A 46 9.13 13.40 -19.05
CA LYS A 46 8.03 13.86 -19.90
C LYS A 46 7.27 14.98 -19.19
N PRO A 47 7.17 16.19 -19.77
CA PRO A 47 6.48 17.30 -19.14
C PRO A 47 4.98 16.97 -19.06
N LEU A 48 4.53 16.66 -17.86
CA LEU A 48 3.13 16.40 -17.59
C LEU A 48 2.37 17.71 -17.68
N LEU A 49 1.35 17.73 -18.54
CA LEU A 49 0.49 18.90 -18.80
C LEU A 49 -0.26 19.35 -17.52
N ASP A 50 -0.48 18.44 -16.57
CA ASP A 50 -0.94 18.77 -15.22
C ASP A 50 0.22 19.25 -14.35
N ARG A 51 0.43 20.58 -14.34
CA ARG A 51 1.30 21.26 -13.36
C ARG A 51 0.69 21.34 -11.96
N HIS A 52 -0.57 20.94 -11.81
CA HIS A 52 -1.32 20.94 -10.56
C HIS A 52 -1.72 19.51 -10.22
N GLY A 53 -1.01 18.90 -9.28
CA GLY A 53 -1.30 17.52 -8.85
C GLY A 53 -0.05 16.80 -8.35
N ASN A 54 -0.28 15.65 -7.73
CA ASN A 54 0.79 14.76 -7.28
C ASN A 54 1.56 14.20 -8.47
N ALA A 55 2.88 13.97 -8.31
CA ALA A 55 3.68 13.33 -9.34
C ALA A 55 3.11 11.94 -9.70
N PRO A 56 2.87 11.62 -10.98
CA PRO A 56 2.32 10.32 -11.34
C PRO A 56 3.34 9.22 -11.09
N VAL A 57 2.84 8.08 -10.61
CA VAL A 57 3.65 6.90 -10.31
C VAL A 57 3.41 5.85 -11.38
N TYR A 58 4.45 5.46 -12.11
CA TYR A 58 4.42 4.41 -13.12
C TYR A 58 5.05 3.13 -12.57
N VAL A 59 4.45 1.99 -12.89
CA VAL A 59 4.90 0.67 -12.44
C VAL A 59 5.17 -0.21 -13.65
N ALA A 60 6.31 -0.89 -13.64
CA ALA A 60 6.71 -1.81 -14.70
C ALA A 60 5.70 -2.97 -14.84
N GLN A 61 5.44 -3.38 -16.09
CA GLN A 61 4.46 -4.41 -16.45
C GLN A 61 4.67 -5.72 -15.68
N ASN A 62 5.92 -6.13 -15.49
CA ASN A 62 6.30 -7.35 -14.78
C ASN A 62 5.98 -7.34 -13.27
N LEU A 63 5.65 -6.18 -12.71
CA LEU A 63 5.30 -6.00 -11.30
C LEU A 63 3.79 -5.85 -11.10
N LEU A 64 3.01 -5.68 -12.17
CA LEU A 64 1.58 -5.41 -12.07
C LEU A 64 0.80 -6.59 -11.49
N GLU A 65 1.09 -7.82 -11.93
CA GLU A 65 0.37 -9.01 -11.43
C GLU A 65 0.50 -9.16 -9.90
N GLN A 66 1.66 -8.82 -9.36
CA GLN A 66 1.92 -8.87 -7.91
C GLN A 66 1.21 -7.76 -7.12
N LEU A 67 0.83 -6.68 -7.79
CA LEU A 67 0.26 -5.48 -7.16
C LEU A 67 -1.21 -5.24 -7.52
N ALA A 68 -1.73 -5.89 -8.56
CA ALA A 68 -3.10 -5.69 -9.07
C ALA A 68 -4.18 -6.01 -8.03
N ALA A 69 -3.90 -6.87 -7.05
CA ALA A 69 -4.81 -7.14 -5.95
C ALA A 69 -5.06 -5.91 -5.06
N ARG A 70 -4.08 -5.02 -4.94
CA ARG A 70 -4.07 -3.89 -3.98
C ARG A 70 -3.99 -2.51 -4.61
N PHE A 71 -3.75 -2.43 -5.92
CA PHE A 71 -3.56 -1.18 -6.65
C PHE A 71 -4.31 -1.22 -7.97
N GLU A 72 -4.85 -0.07 -8.34
CA GLU A 72 -5.52 0.13 -9.61
C GLU A 72 -4.58 0.82 -10.60
N PHE A 73 -4.51 0.29 -11.81
CA PHE A 73 -3.63 0.75 -12.87
C PHE A 73 -4.45 1.20 -14.07
N SER A 74 -3.93 2.19 -14.81
CA SER A 74 -4.56 2.65 -16.06
C SER A 74 -4.64 1.51 -17.08
N ALA A 75 -5.58 1.62 -18.01
CA ALA A 75 -5.53 0.85 -19.25
C ALA A 75 -4.21 1.17 -20.00
N SER A 76 -3.85 0.30 -20.94
CA SER A 76 -2.64 0.47 -21.73
C SER A 76 -2.59 1.85 -22.39
N ASP A 77 -1.59 2.65 -22.04
CA ASP A 77 -1.22 3.81 -22.85
C ASP A 77 -0.45 3.29 -24.08
N ASP A 78 -0.88 3.71 -25.27
CA ASP A 78 -0.28 3.30 -26.56
C ASP A 78 1.21 3.65 -26.65
N GLU A 79 1.67 4.67 -25.92
CA GLU A 79 3.04 5.17 -25.98
C GLU A 79 4.04 4.40 -25.10
N PHE A 80 3.59 3.68 -24.06
CA PHE A 80 4.47 2.98 -23.13
C PHE A 80 3.90 1.63 -22.70
N GLN A 81 4.08 0.62 -23.54
CA GLN A 81 3.55 -0.72 -23.29
C GLN A 81 4.16 -1.40 -22.05
N ALA A 82 5.39 -1.02 -21.67
CA ALA A 82 6.14 -1.63 -20.57
C ALA A 82 5.81 -1.06 -19.17
N TYR A 83 5.05 0.03 -19.09
CA TYR A 83 4.70 0.69 -17.83
C TYR A 83 3.22 1.02 -17.77
N ARG A 84 2.65 1.00 -16.55
CA ARG A 84 1.27 1.45 -16.29
C ARG A 84 1.25 2.49 -15.20
N LYS A 85 0.40 3.50 -15.36
CA LYS A 85 0.17 4.51 -14.33
C LYS A 85 -0.61 3.89 -13.19
N CYS A 86 -0.08 3.96 -11.97
CA CYS A 86 -0.83 3.67 -10.76
C CYS A 86 -1.82 4.82 -10.53
N LEU A 87 -3.11 4.53 -10.61
CA LEU A 87 -4.16 5.52 -10.44
C LEU A 87 -4.41 5.79 -8.96
N ARG A 88 -4.56 4.72 -8.20
CA ARG A 88 -4.80 4.76 -6.76
C ARG A 88 -4.46 3.41 -6.14
N PRO A 89 -4.11 3.37 -4.84
CA PRO A 89 -4.34 2.17 -4.07
C PRO A 89 -5.80 1.77 -4.29
N ARG A 90 -6.07 0.49 -4.55
CA ARG A 90 -7.42 0.02 -4.33
C ARG A 90 -7.69 0.29 -2.88
N SER A 91 -8.78 1.03 -2.63
CA SER A 91 -9.21 1.18 -1.26
C SER A 91 -9.40 -0.24 -0.77
N LEU A 92 -8.64 -0.63 0.26
CA LEU A 92 -9.03 -1.83 1.01
C LEU A 92 -10.47 -1.69 1.48
N ASP A 93 -11.03 -0.46 1.49
CA ASP A 93 -12.38 -0.06 1.88
C ASP A 93 -13.53 -0.60 1.02
N GLU A 94 -13.34 -0.93 -0.27
CA GLU A 94 -14.38 -1.69 -1.00
C GLU A 94 -14.53 -3.12 -0.48
N ASN A 95 -13.50 -3.63 0.21
CA ASN A 95 -13.52 -4.85 1.01
C ASN A 95 -13.24 -4.55 2.50
N ALA A 96 -13.37 -3.29 2.98
CA ALA A 96 -13.14 -3.01 4.39
C ALA A 96 -14.23 -3.78 5.08
N PRO A 97 -13.87 -4.69 5.99
CA PRO A 97 -14.91 -5.41 6.67
C PRO A 97 -15.67 -4.35 7.44
N ARG A 98 -16.99 -4.35 7.23
CA ARG A 98 -17.92 -3.50 7.97
C ARG A 98 -17.48 -3.46 9.43
N PRO A 99 -17.51 -2.28 10.09
CA PRO A 99 -17.08 -2.16 11.47
C PRO A 99 -17.70 -3.29 12.29
N LEU A 100 -16.92 -3.96 13.14
CA LEU A 100 -17.42 -5.06 13.97
C LEU A 100 -18.57 -4.57 14.84
N VAL A 101 -19.81 -4.81 14.39
CA VAL A 101 -21.00 -4.40 15.12
C VAL A 101 -21.18 -5.34 16.31
N GLY A 102 -21.26 -4.78 17.51
CA GLY A 102 -21.63 -5.51 18.72
C GLY A 102 -20.50 -6.24 19.45
N ARG A 103 -19.23 -5.81 19.28
CA ARG A 103 -18.06 -6.39 20.00
C ARG A 103 -17.27 -5.37 20.84
N ALA A 104 -17.93 -4.29 21.25
CA ALA A 104 -17.31 -3.21 21.99
C ALA A 104 -16.74 -3.67 23.35
N ILE A 105 -17.41 -4.64 24.00
CA ILE A 105 -16.97 -5.16 25.31
C ILE A 105 -15.64 -5.91 25.16
N GLU A 106 -15.53 -6.78 24.16
CA GLU A 106 -14.32 -7.55 23.92
C GLU A 106 -13.14 -6.65 23.51
N LEU A 107 -13.39 -5.61 22.72
CA LEU A 107 -12.38 -4.60 22.38
C LEU A 107 -11.89 -3.83 23.62
N LEU A 108 -12.80 -3.44 24.52
CA LEU A 108 -12.42 -2.80 25.79
C LEU A 108 -11.57 -3.72 26.66
N GLN A 109 -11.85 -5.03 26.67
CA GLN A 109 -11.03 -6.00 27.40
C GLN A 109 -9.62 -6.09 26.83
N PHE A 110 -9.45 -6.10 25.52
CA PHE A 110 -8.12 -6.12 24.90
C PHE A 110 -7.35 -4.82 25.17
N LYS A 111 -8.02 -3.67 25.11
CA LYS A 111 -7.43 -2.38 25.43
C LYS A 111 -6.89 -2.36 26.86
N ALA A 112 -7.66 -2.83 27.84
CA ALA A 112 -7.23 -2.90 29.22
C ALA A 112 -5.97 -3.77 29.41
N VAL A 113 -5.83 -4.87 28.65
CA VAL A 113 -4.63 -5.72 28.70
C VAL A 113 -3.40 -4.98 28.17
N ILE A 114 -3.53 -4.20 27.09
CA ILE A 114 -2.43 -3.37 26.58
C ILE A 114 -2.04 -2.32 27.60
N GLU A 115 -3.01 -1.61 28.17
CA GLU A 115 -2.75 -0.56 29.16
C GLU A 115 -2.01 -1.14 30.38
N ALA A 116 -2.43 -2.30 30.88
CA ALA A 116 -1.74 -2.99 31.97
C ALA A 116 -0.33 -3.47 31.57
N THR A 117 -0.16 -3.98 30.34
CA THR A 117 1.15 -4.38 29.82
C THR A 117 2.11 -3.19 29.72
N GLN A 118 1.60 -2.02 29.31
CA GLN A 118 2.37 -0.79 29.20
C GLN A 118 2.72 -0.20 30.56
N GLU A 119 1.77 -0.14 31.50
CA GLU A 119 1.99 0.43 32.83
C GLU A 119 2.95 -0.44 33.65
N CYS A 120 2.72 -1.76 33.68
CA CYS A 120 3.44 -2.67 34.54
C CYS A 120 4.69 -3.30 33.89
N GLN A 121 4.88 -3.10 32.57
CA GLN A 121 5.95 -3.71 31.78
C GLN A 121 5.97 -5.24 31.89
N ASP A 122 4.81 -5.88 32.05
CA ASP A 122 4.66 -7.33 32.16
C ASP A 122 3.84 -7.91 31.01
N GLY A 123 4.33 -9.01 30.44
CA GLY A 123 3.77 -9.62 29.23
C GLY A 123 2.50 -10.42 29.52
N HIS A 124 1.49 -10.28 28.67
CA HIS A 124 0.22 -10.99 28.83
C HIS A 124 -0.06 -11.94 27.65
N VAL A 125 -0.66 -13.11 27.95
CA VAL A 125 -1.16 -14.05 26.95
C VAL A 125 -2.68 -14.04 26.99
N VAL A 126 -3.30 -13.73 25.84
CA VAL A 126 -4.76 -13.64 25.70
C VAL A 126 -5.28 -14.82 24.87
N TYR A 127 -6.19 -15.59 25.45
CA TYR A 127 -6.84 -16.72 24.77
C TYR A 127 -8.27 -16.34 24.33
N VAL A 128 -8.51 -16.34 23.02
CA VAL A 128 -9.81 -15.98 22.42
C VAL A 128 -10.57 -17.23 22.00
N ARG A 129 -11.75 -17.46 22.58
CA ARG A 129 -12.62 -18.61 22.28
C ARG A 129 -14.04 -18.19 21.91
N GLY A 130 -14.74 -19.05 21.17
CA GLY A 130 -16.10 -18.79 20.72
C GLY A 130 -16.48 -19.67 19.53
N MET A 131 -17.76 -19.65 19.16
CA MET A 131 -18.31 -20.46 18.07
C MET A 131 -17.57 -20.26 16.74
N ALA A 132 -17.56 -21.28 15.89
CA ALA A 132 -17.05 -21.14 14.53
C ALA A 132 -17.85 -20.05 13.78
N GLY A 133 -17.17 -19.23 12.98
CA GLY A 133 -17.81 -18.15 12.22
C GLY A 133 -18.19 -16.89 13.02
N ILE A 134 -18.07 -16.87 14.36
CA ILE A 134 -18.48 -15.73 15.20
C ILE A 134 -17.60 -14.47 15.05
N GLY A 135 -16.55 -14.53 14.22
CA GLY A 135 -15.67 -13.39 13.98
C GLY A 135 -14.45 -13.28 14.90
N LYS A 136 -13.99 -14.36 15.55
CA LYS A 136 -12.79 -14.34 16.43
C LYS A 136 -11.54 -13.77 15.73
N THR A 137 -11.23 -14.27 14.55
CA THR A 137 -10.09 -13.79 13.75
C THR A 137 -10.27 -12.32 13.38
N ARG A 138 -11.50 -11.92 13.03
CA ARG A 138 -11.80 -10.54 12.67
C ARG A 138 -11.65 -9.59 13.87
N LEU A 139 -12.09 -10.01 15.05
CA LEU A 139 -11.95 -9.26 16.31
C LEU A 139 -10.48 -8.99 16.64
N VAL A 140 -9.62 -10.00 16.49
CA VAL A 140 -8.18 -9.83 16.70
C VAL A 140 -7.56 -8.93 15.63
N SER A 141 -7.95 -9.07 14.36
CA SER A 141 -7.45 -8.19 13.29
C SER A 141 -7.79 -6.72 13.51
N GLU A 142 -9.03 -6.42 13.91
CA GLU A 142 -9.45 -5.03 14.15
C GLU A 142 -8.71 -4.42 15.34
N PHE A 143 -8.46 -5.21 16.38
CA PHE A 143 -7.63 -4.78 17.51
C PHE A 143 -6.17 -4.46 17.11
N LEU A 144 -5.58 -5.20 16.16
CA LEU A 144 -4.22 -4.91 15.66
C LEU A 144 -4.15 -3.63 14.80
N GLU A 145 -5.29 -3.21 14.24
CA GLU A 145 -5.40 -1.99 13.43
C GLU A 145 -5.69 -0.74 14.28
N MET A 146 -5.98 -0.92 15.57
CA MET A 146 -6.33 0.14 16.54
C MET A 146 -5.09 0.72 17.21
#